data_AF-A0A451BMF3-F1
#
_entry.id   AF-A0A451BMF3-F1
#
_cell.length_a   1.000
_cell.length_b   1.000
_cell.length_c   1.000
_cell.angle_alpha   90.00
_cell.angle_beta   90.00
_cell.angle_gamma   90.00
#
_symmetry.space_group_name_H-M   'P 1'
#
loop_
_entity.id
_entity.type
_entity.pdbx_description
1 polymer ?
#
loop_
_entity_poly.entity_id
_entity_poly.type
_entity_poly.pdbx_seq_one_letter_code
_entity_poly.pdbx_strand_id
1 'polypeptide(L)'
;MRGKLKVAFSCYLLTLPLLMAFGLMYLFRPEFMPYHAVAVGRNWSEVDPGFQILILGLMKVAGGGLLATACAMGILLFKPFRQGARWTYWAIPAIGWTLCLPLLYATVHVARNTPASPPWMAIVLGILLLVAGFLFSMIPEAKTRQGQKD
;
A
#
# COMPACT_ATOMS: atom_id res chain seq x y z
N MET A 1 3.56 -9.28 22.05
CA MET A 1 4.41 -9.41 20.85
C MET A 1 5.87 -9.24 21.23
N ARG A 2 6.74 -10.04 20.63
CA ARG A 2 8.17 -9.99 20.89
C ARG A 2 8.89 -8.87 20.11
N GLY A 3 10.17 -8.59 20.39
CA GLY A 3 10.89 -7.42 19.88
C GLY A 3 10.88 -7.26 18.36
N LYS A 4 11.23 -8.31 17.61
CA LYS A 4 11.30 -8.25 16.14
C LYS A 4 9.90 -8.15 15.51
N LEU A 5 8.93 -8.85 16.11
CA LEU A 5 7.53 -8.79 15.69
C LEU A 5 6.88 -7.42 15.97
N LYS A 6 7.36 -6.66 16.96
CA LYS A 6 6.93 -5.26 17.16
C LYS A 6 7.41 -4.38 16.01
N VAL A 7 8.66 -4.54 15.55
CA VAL A 7 9.18 -3.80 14.40
C VAL A 7 8.38 -4.15 13.15
N ALA A 8 8.17 -5.45 12.89
CA ALA A 8 7.33 -5.90 11.78
C ALA A 8 5.92 -5.31 11.83
N PHE A 9 5.28 -5.34 13.01
CA PHE A 9 3.97 -4.75 13.24
C PHE A 9 3.97 -3.25 12.89
N SER A 10 4.96 -2.50 13.36
CA SER A 10 5.08 -1.06 13.06
C SER A 10 5.25 -0.78 11.57
N CYS A 11 6.07 -1.56 10.86
CA CYS A 11 6.24 -1.41 9.41
C CYS A 11 4.91 -1.61 8.66
N TYR A 12 4.18 -2.68 8.97
CA TYR A 12 2.86 -2.93 8.38
C TYR A 12 1.84 -1.86 8.79
N LEU A 13 1.86 -1.43 10.05
CA LEU A 13 0.95 -0.40 10.56
C LEU A 13 1.15 0.94 9.83
N LEU A 14 2.40 1.34 9.59
CA LEU A 14 2.74 2.56 8.85
C LEU A 14 2.34 2.50 7.37
N THR A 15 2.17 1.30 6.81
CA THR A 15 1.67 1.13 5.44
C THR A 15 0.18 1.43 5.33
N LEU A 16 -0.61 1.14 6.37
CA LEU A 16 -2.07 1.34 6.37
C LEU A 16 -2.51 2.80 6.10
N PRO A 17 -2.01 3.82 6.84
CA PRO A 17 -2.44 5.20 6.61
C PRO A 17 -2.04 5.71 5.23
N LEU A 18 -0.93 5.24 4.66
CA LEU A 18 -0.54 5.56 3.30
C LEU A 18 -1.58 5.07 2.29
N LEU A 19 -1.94 3.79 2.37
CA LEU A 19 -2.95 3.18 1.49
C LEU A 19 -4.32 3.84 1.69
N MET A 20 -4.72 4.10 2.94
CA MET A 20 -5.99 4.76 3.25
C MET A 20 -6.04 6.20 2.71
N ALA A 21 -4.98 6.98 2.89
CA ALA A 21 -4.94 8.37 2.42
C ALA A 21 -5.10 8.46 0.90
N PHE A 22 -4.32 7.68 0.13
CA PHE A 22 -4.47 7.64 -1.33
C PHE A 22 -5.80 7.03 -1.75
N GLY A 23 -6.27 6.00 -1.03
CA GLY A 23 -7.53 5.33 -1.31
C GLY A 23 -8.73 6.27 -1.20
N LEU A 24 -8.84 7.00 -0.07
CA LEU A 24 -9.87 8.01 0.14
C LEU A 24 -9.73 9.17 -0.87
N MET A 25 -8.50 9.63 -1.11
CA MET A 25 -8.25 10.72 -2.04
C MET A 25 -8.69 10.37 -3.47
N TYR A 26 -8.44 9.15 -3.94
CA TYR A 26 -8.85 8.70 -5.28
C TYR A 26 -10.36 8.42 -5.34
N LEU A 27 -10.94 7.84 -4.29
CA LEU A 27 -12.35 7.47 -4.25
C LEU A 27 -13.28 8.69 -4.32
N PHE A 28 -12.93 9.77 -3.62
CA PHE A 28 -13.79 10.94 -3.48
C PHE A 28 -13.42 12.12 -4.39
N ARG A 29 -12.37 12.02 -5.21
CA ARG A 29 -12.00 13.12 -6.09
C ARG A 29 -13.07 13.31 -7.18
N PRO A 30 -13.55 14.55 -7.41
CA PRO A 30 -14.51 14.83 -8.48
C PRO A 30 -13.86 15.01 -9.85
N GLU A 31 -12.53 15.13 -9.89
CA GLU A 31 -11.72 15.37 -11.08
C GLU A 31 -10.40 14.61 -10.99
N PHE A 32 -9.72 14.43 -12.11
CA PHE A 32 -8.39 13.85 -12.09
C PHE A 32 -7.36 14.74 -11.35
N MET A 33 -6.30 14.13 -10.82
CA MET A 33 -5.23 14.87 -10.13
C MET A 33 -4.42 15.78 -11.07
N PRO A 34 -3.77 16.84 -10.55
CA PRO A 34 -2.97 17.76 -11.38
C PRO A 34 -1.91 17.08 -12.27
N TYR A 35 -1.26 16.02 -11.77
CA TYR A 35 -0.28 15.29 -12.59
C TYR A 35 -0.93 14.58 -13.79
N HIS A 36 -2.21 14.19 -13.71
CA HIS A 36 -2.92 13.63 -14.85
C HIS A 36 -3.18 14.68 -15.93
N ALA A 37 -3.45 15.93 -15.54
CA ALA A 37 -3.59 17.03 -16.49
C ALA A 37 -2.29 17.25 -17.26
N VAL A 38 -1.14 17.19 -16.58
CA VAL A 38 0.19 17.22 -17.22
C VAL A 38 0.40 16.01 -18.13
N ALA A 39 -0.02 14.81 -17.69
CA ALA A 39 0.14 13.58 -18.47
C ALA A 39 -0.69 13.58 -19.76
N VAL A 40 -1.90 14.12 -19.71
CA VAL A 40 -2.85 14.19 -20.84
C VAL A 40 -2.65 15.46 -21.67
N GLY A 41 -1.98 16.48 -21.13
CA GLY A 41 -1.76 17.76 -21.80
C GLY A 41 -3.03 18.62 -21.91
N ARG A 42 -4.01 18.42 -21.02
CA ARG A 42 -5.30 19.12 -21.01
C ARG A 42 -5.76 19.38 -19.59
N ASN A 43 -6.48 20.48 -19.37
CA ASN A 43 -7.21 20.73 -18.13
C ASN A 43 -8.44 19.81 -18.04
N TRP A 44 -8.95 19.59 -16.83
CA TRP A 44 -10.11 18.71 -16.61
C TRP A 44 -11.32 19.09 -17.48
N SER A 45 -11.63 20.39 -17.54
CA SER A 45 -12.75 20.95 -18.30
C SER A 45 -12.64 20.78 -19.81
N GLU A 46 -11.45 20.49 -20.33
CA GLU A 46 -11.18 20.30 -21.76
C GLU A 46 -11.24 18.81 -22.17
N VAL A 47 -11.38 17.91 -21.20
CA VAL A 47 -11.54 16.48 -21.44
C VAL A 47 -12.98 16.19 -21.83
N ASP A 48 -13.17 15.41 -22.88
CA ASP A 48 -14.51 14.99 -23.32
C ASP A 48 -15.27 14.26 -22.18
N PRO A 49 -16.58 14.51 -22.00
CA PRO A 49 -17.35 13.97 -20.89
C PRO A 49 -17.30 12.44 -20.76
N GLY A 50 -17.23 11.70 -21.86
CA GLY A 50 -17.12 10.24 -21.83
C GLY A 50 -15.80 9.78 -21.21
N PHE A 51 -14.70 10.44 -21.57
CA PHE A 51 -13.39 10.18 -20.97
C PHE A 51 -13.33 10.64 -19.51
N GLN A 52 -13.99 11.74 -19.14
CA GLN A 52 -14.09 12.16 -17.75
C GLN A 52 -14.72 11.06 -16.88
N ILE A 53 -15.86 10.51 -17.31
CA ILE A 53 -16.55 9.42 -16.60
C ILE A 53 -15.63 8.20 -16.47
N LEU A 54 -14.97 7.81 -17.56
CA LEU A 54 -14.07 6.66 -17.57
C LEU A 54 -12.89 6.85 -16.61
N ILE A 55 -12.21 8.00 -16.66
CA ILE A 55 -11.06 8.31 -15.79
C ILE A 55 -11.49 8.30 -14.33
N LEU A 56 -12.62 8.93 -13.99
CA LEU A 56 -13.14 8.90 -12.62
C LEU A 56 -13.51 7.48 -12.18
N GLY A 57 -14.09 6.67 -13.06
CA GLY A 57 -14.37 5.27 -12.80
C GLY A 57 -13.11 4.49 -12.42
N LEU A 58 -12.05 4.62 -13.23
CA LEU A 58 -10.75 3.99 -12.98
C LEU A 58 -10.11 4.49 -11.68
N MET A 59 -10.16 5.80 -11.41
CA MET A 59 -9.67 6.37 -10.15
C MET A 59 -10.42 5.82 -8.95
N LYS A 60 -11.76 5.74 -9.01
CA LYS A 60 -12.58 5.19 -7.92
C LYS A 60 -12.28 3.72 -7.66
N VAL A 61 -12.11 2.92 -8.70
CA VAL A 61 -11.72 1.51 -8.57
C VAL A 61 -10.31 1.38 -7.96
N ALA A 62 -9.34 2.19 -8.40
CA ALA A 62 -8.01 2.21 -7.81
C ALA A 62 -8.04 2.63 -6.33
N GLY A 63 -8.83 3.65 -6.00
CA GLY A 63 -9.08 4.09 -4.63
C GLY A 63 -9.73 2.99 -3.77
N GLY A 64 -10.73 2.31 -4.31
CA GLY A 64 -11.37 1.15 -3.68
C GLY A 64 -10.39 -0.01 -3.44
N GLY A 65 -9.50 -0.31 -4.40
CA GLY A 65 -8.47 -1.32 -4.26
C GLY A 65 -7.47 -1.00 -3.14
N LEU A 66 -7.04 0.26 -3.03
CA LEU A 66 -6.21 0.76 -1.94
C LEU A 66 -6.89 0.59 -0.58
N LEU A 67 -8.17 0.96 -0.47
CA LEU A 67 -8.94 0.82 0.77
C LEU A 67 -9.20 -0.64 1.13
N ALA A 68 -9.56 -1.48 0.18
CA ALA A 68 -9.76 -2.92 0.39
C ALA A 68 -8.47 -3.58 0.90
N THR A 69 -7.33 -3.23 0.32
CA THR A 69 -6.00 -3.72 0.73
C THR A 69 -5.66 -3.25 2.14
N ALA A 70 -5.87 -1.97 2.47
CA ALA A 70 -5.66 -1.44 3.81
C ALA A 70 -6.55 -2.12 4.85
N CYS A 71 -7.84 -2.33 4.55
CA CYS A 71 -8.77 -3.03 5.42
C CYS A 71 -8.37 -4.49 5.63
N ALA A 72 -8.08 -5.22 4.56
CA ALA A 72 -7.66 -6.62 4.64
C ALA A 72 -6.38 -6.78 5.47
N MET A 73 -5.35 -5.99 5.16
CA MET A 73 -4.12 -5.96 5.94
C MET A 73 -4.38 -5.59 7.40
N GLY A 74 -5.20 -4.57 7.65
CA GLY A 74 -5.56 -4.13 8.99
C GLY A 74 -6.22 -5.23 9.82
N ILE A 75 -7.22 -5.93 9.27
CA ILE A 75 -7.90 -7.05 9.93
C ILE A 75 -6.87 -8.12 10.34
N LEU A 76 -5.97 -8.48 9.42
CA LEU A 76 -4.92 -9.48 9.69
C LEU A 76 -3.89 -8.98 10.70
N LEU A 77 -3.51 -7.72 10.62
CA LEU A 77 -2.49 -7.10 11.46
C LEU A 77 -2.97 -6.98 12.91
N PHE A 78 -4.20 -6.53 13.13
CA PHE A 78 -4.70 -6.23 14.48
C PHE A 78 -5.20 -7.45 15.25
N LYS A 79 -5.57 -8.56 14.59
CA LYS A 79 -6.04 -9.77 15.28
C LYS A 79 -5.07 -10.95 15.13
N PRO A 80 -5.01 -11.68 14.01
CA PRO A 80 -4.22 -12.91 13.93
C PRO A 80 -2.70 -12.67 13.99
N PHE A 81 -2.17 -11.56 13.45
CA PHE A 81 -0.73 -11.27 13.55
C PHE A 81 -0.30 -11.03 15.00
N ARG A 82 -1.10 -10.26 15.77
CA ARG A 82 -0.85 -10.03 17.21
C ARG A 82 -0.94 -11.30 18.04
N GLN A 83 -1.76 -12.26 17.61
CA GLN A 83 -1.89 -13.59 18.21
C GLN A 83 -0.73 -14.54 17.84
N GLY A 84 0.18 -14.12 16.95
CA GLY A 84 1.34 -14.92 16.54
C GLY A 84 1.03 -15.97 15.47
N ALA A 85 -0.09 -15.83 14.74
CA ALA A 85 -0.44 -16.74 13.67
C ALA A 85 0.54 -16.63 12.50
N ARG A 86 1.44 -17.60 12.35
CA ARG A 86 2.58 -17.55 11.41
C ARG A 86 2.20 -17.37 9.94
N TRP A 87 1.02 -17.82 9.52
CA TRP A 87 0.56 -17.62 8.14
C TRP A 87 0.38 -16.14 7.78
N THR A 88 0.12 -15.28 8.77
CA THR A 88 -0.01 -13.83 8.56
C THR A 88 1.29 -13.17 8.12
N TYR A 89 2.44 -13.80 8.40
CA TYR A 89 3.75 -13.28 8.00
C TYR A 89 3.92 -13.28 6.49
N TRP A 90 3.20 -14.17 5.79
CA TRP A 90 3.15 -14.22 4.33
C TRP A 90 1.92 -13.50 3.78
N ALA A 91 0.76 -13.65 4.42
CA ALA A 91 -0.50 -13.12 3.90
C ALA A 91 -0.53 -11.58 3.83
N ILE A 92 -0.07 -10.88 4.88
CA ILE A 92 -0.05 -9.42 4.90
C ILE A 92 0.80 -8.83 3.76
N PRO A 93 2.08 -9.22 3.58
CA PRO A 93 2.88 -8.70 2.48
C PRO A 93 2.39 -9.18 1.10
N ALA A 94 1.86 -10.41 0.98
CA ALA A 94 1.28 -10.87 -0.29
C ALA A 94 0.10 -9.98 -0.74
N ILE A 95 -0.82 -9.64 0.19
CA ILE A 95 -1.92 -8.72 -0.08
C ILE A 95 -1.38 -7.34 -0.48
N GLY A 96 -0.44 -6.79 0.31
CA GLY A 96 0.14 -5.47 0.04
C GLY A 96 0.87 -5.40 -1.31
N TRP A 97 1.72 -6.38 -1.63
CA TRP A 97 2.48 -6.40 -2.88
C TRP A 97 1.61 -6.62 -4.11
N THR A 98 0.55 -7.43 -4.01
CA THR A 98 -0.38 -7.66 -5.12
C THR A 98 -1.00 -6.36 -5.61
N LEU A 99 -1.23 -5.39 -4.71
CA LEU A 99 -1.67 -4.05 -5.10
C LEU A 99 -0.49 -3.13 -5.45
N CYS A 100 0.51 -3.03 -4.57
CA CYS A 100 1.53 -1.99 -4.67
C CYS A 100 2.47 -2.17 -5.86
N LEU A 101 2.77 -3.41 -6.29
CA LEU A 101 3.68 -3.64 -7.42
C LEU A 101 3.05 -3.22 -8.76
N PRO A 102 1.82 -3.62 -9.11
CA PRO A 102 1.15 -3.09 -10.31
C PRO A 102 0.93 -1.57 -10.24
N LEU A 103 0.63 -1.02 -9.06
CA LEU A 103 0.45 0.42 -8.88
C LEU A 103 1.76 1.18 -9.12
N LEU A 104 2.89 0.66 -8.63
CA LEU A 104 4.21 1.22 -8.92
C LEU A 104 4.52 1.14 -10.42
N TYR A 105 4.26 -0.01 -11.05
CA TYR A 105 4.46 -0.17 -12.49
C TYR A 105 3.67 0.88 -13.28
N ALA A 106 2.38 1.05 -13.00
CA ALA A 106 1.53 2.01 -13.69
C ALA A 106 2.02 3.46 -13.52
N THR A 107 2.38 3.84 -12.29
CA THR A 107 2.86 5.20 -12.00
C THR A 107 4.24 5.49 -12.61
N VAL A 108 5.17 4.53 -12.58
CA VAL A 108 6.46 4.64 -13.26
C VAL A 108 6.28 4.67 -14.77
N HIS A 109 5.33 3.89 -15.31
CA HIS A 109 5.01 3.92 -16.73
C HIS A 109 4.54 5.32 -17.17
N VAL A 110 3.64 5.96 -16.42
CA VAL A 110 3.23 7.35 -16.67
C VAL A 110 4.41 8.32 -16.56
N ALA A 111 5.24 8.19 -15.52
CA ALA A 111 6.39 9.07 -15.31
C ALA A 111 7.45 8.99 -16.42
N ARG A 112 7.58 7.83 -17.08
CA ARG A 112 8.56 7.61 -18.15
C ARG A 112 8.05 8.00 -19.54
N ASN A 113 6.73 7.99 -19.74
CA ASN A 113 6.12 8.18 -21.05
C ASN A 113 5.37 9.52 -21.17
N THR A 114 5.36 10.34 -20.11
CA THR A 114 4.73 11.66 -20.10
C THR A 114 5.59 12.66 -19.31
N PRO A 115 5.40 13.98 -19.47
CA PRO A 115 6.09 14.99 -18.66
C PRO A 115 5.63 15.05 -17.19
N ALA A 116 4.64 14.24 -16.80
CA ALA A 116 4.05 14.27 -15.47
C ALA A 116 4.98 13.67 -14.40
N SER A 117 4.85 14.16 -13.16
CA SER A 117 5.54 13.63 -11.99
C SER A 117 4.53 13.01 -11.00
N PRO A 118 4.09 11.76 -11.23
CA PRO A 118 3.20 11.05 -10.31
C PRO A 118 3.92 10.73 -8.99
N PRO A 119 3.18 10.48 -7.89
CA PRO A 119 3.75 10.27 -6.56
C PRO A 119 4.34 8.85 -6.35
N TRP A 120 5.19 8.37 -7.28
CA TRP A 120 5.75 7.02 -7.24
C TRP A 120 6.64 6.76 -6.01
N MET A 121 7.29 7.79 -5.46
CA MET A 121 8.12 7.67 -4.25
C MET A 121 7.33 7.20 -3.03
N ALA A 122 6.07 7.63 -2.91
CA ALA A 122 5.20 7.19 -1.83
C ALA A 122 4.92 5.69 -1.93
N ILE A 123 4.71 5.17 -3.14
CA ILE A 123 4.48 3.74 -3.38
C ILE A 123 5.74 2.93 -3.07
N VAL A 124 6.93 3.43 -3.47
CA VAL A 124 8.21 2.81 -3.11
C VAL A 124 8.38 2.72 -1.60
N LEU A 125 8.09 3.79 -0.86
CA LEU A 125 8.13 3.77 0.60
C LEU A 125 7.20 2.69 1.18
N GLY A 126 5.97 2.59 0.69
CA GLY A 126 5.03 1.54 1.08
C GLY A 126 5.57 0.12 0.82
N ILE A 127 6.20 -0.10 -0.34
CA ILE A 127 6.84 -1.40 -0.67
C ILE A 127 8.01 -1.69 0.27
N LEU A 128 8.86 -0.71 0.57
CA LEU A 128 9.98 -0.86 1.49
C LEU A 128 9.49 -1.18 2.91
N LEU A 129 8.41 -0.57 3.37
CA LEU A 129 7.77 -0.91 4.65
C LEU A 129 7.23 -2.35 4.65
N LEU A 130 6.59 -2.80 3.57
CA LEU A 130 6.13 -4.18 3.44
C LEU A 130 7.30 -5.18 3.45
N VAL A 131 8.39 -4.87 2.74
CA VAL A 131 9.62 -5.70 2.71
C VAL A 131 10.26 -5.75 4.10
N ALA A 132 10.44 -4.62 4.77
CA ALA A 132 10.97 -4.58 6.13
C ALA A 132 10.07 -5.38 7.09
N GLY A 133 8.76 -5.18 7.04
CA GLY A 133 7.79 -5.92 7.84
C GLY A 133 7.89 -7.44 7.64
N PHE A 134 8.04 -7.87 6.39
CA PHE A 134 8.21 -9.27 6.03
C PHE A 134 9.51 -9.85 6.60
N LEU A 135 10.64 -9.18 6.35
CA LEU A 135 11.95 -9.61 6.84
C LEU A 135 11.95 -9.75 8.36
N PHE A 136 11.46 -8.75 9.11
CA PHE A 136 11.39 -8.81 10.57
C PHE A 136 10.41 -9.88 11.09
N SER A 137 9.36 -10.21 10.34
CA SER A 137 8.44 -11.29 10.68
C SER A 137 9.08 -12.68 10.56
N MET A 138 10.08 -12.82 9.68
CA MET A 138 10.75 -14.10 9.42
C MET A 138 11.92 -14.39 10.36
N ILE A 139 12.50 -13.37 11.01
CA ILE A 139 13.66 -13.59 11.87
C ILE A 139 13.22 -14.33 13.15
N PRO A 140 13.74 -15.54 13.43
CA PRO A 140 13.48 -16.22 14.68
C PRO A 140 13.97 -15.40 15.87
N GLU A 141 13.23 -15.42 16.96
CA GLU A 141 13.77 -14.94 18.23
C GLU A 141 14.48 -16.07 18.96
N ALA A 142 15.67 -15.77 19.46
CA ALA A 142 16.42 -16.69 20.31
C ALA A 142 15.52 -17.07 21.50
N LYS A 143 15.43 -18.37 21.81
CA LYS A 143 14.81 -18.82 23.06
C LYS A 143 15.63 -18.22 24.21
N THR A 144 15.05 -17.33 25.00
CA THR A 144 15.60 -16.98 26.29
C THR A 144 15.70 -18.27 27.10
N ARG A 145 16.92 -18.74 27.42
CA ARG A 145 17.12 -19.85 28.35
C ARG A 145 16.67 -19.38 29.73
N GLN A 146 15.41 -19.60 30.08
CA GLN A 146 14.94 -19.57 31.45
C GLN A 146 14.62 -21.02 31.86
N GLY A 147 15.36 -21.52 32.84
CA GLY A 147 15.09 -22.82 33.49
C GLY A 147 16.10 -23.92 33.20
N GLN A 148 17.37 -23.72 33.55
CA GLN A 148 18.26 -24.82 33.91
C GLN A 148 19.06 -24.36 35.13
N LYS A 149 18.42 -24.47 36.29
CA LYS A 149 19.10 -24.59 37.58
C LYS A 149 18.56 -25.90 38.14
N ASP A 150 19.36 -26.94 37.94
CA ASP A 150 19.27 -28.20 38.67
C ASP A 150 19.62 -27.95 40.15
#